data_AF-A0A935KR38-F1
#
_entry.id   AF-A0A935KR38-F1
#
_cell.length_a   1.000
_cell.length_b   1.000
_cell.length_c   1.000
_cell.angle_alpha   90.00
_cell.angle_beta   90.00
_cell.angle_gamma   90.00
#
_symmetry.space_group_name_H-M   'P 1'
#
loop_
_entity.id
_entity.type
_entity.pdbx_description
1 polymer ?
#
loop_
_entity_poly.entity_id
_entity_poly.type
_entity_poly.pdbx_seq_one_letter_code
_entity_poly.pdbx_strand_id
1 'polypeptide(L)'
;MKTLIILFVIFGTIVSQQIHAQMQMSNFDCQLISNSNVATSSSFRGSVKPNRTDSSGNNLAPSDSHFPVLVVFVQFKNEANDPRNTWPLDSAPVYLDNVIAKVKNVADNWWDSYDPDTEVLSSHWLEVSREFFMLLVRT
;
A
#
# COMPACT_ATOMS: atom_id res chain seq x y z
N MET A 1 10.50 13.37 -50.86
CA MET A 1 9.04 13.14 -50.69
C MET A 1 8.73 11.81 -50.00
N LYS A 2 9.19 10.66 -50.49
CA LYS A 2 8.89 9.34 -49.88
C LYS A 2 9.24 9.24 -48.38
N THR A 3 10.38 9.79 -47.96
CA THR A 3 10.82 9.80 -46.56
C THR A 3 9.94 10.65 -45.64
N LEU A 4 9.40 11.75 -46.15
CA LEU A 4 8.48 12.63 -45.41
C LEU A 4 7.11 11.97 -45.17
N ILE A 5 6.64 11.20 -46.16
CA ILE A 5 5.39 10.44 -46.06
C ILE A 5 5.53 9.34 -44.99
N ILE A 6 6.67 8.65 -44.96
CA ILE A 6 6.94 7.61 -43.95
C ILE A 6 6.96 8.21 -42.54
N LEU A 7 7.62 9.36 -42.35
CA LEU A 7 7.62 10.05 -41.05
C LEU A 7 6.22 10.47 -40.61
N PHE A 8 5.38 10.94 -41.52
CA PHE A 8 3.99 11.30 -41.22
C PHE A 8 3.14 10.08 -40.81
N VAL A 9 3.34 8.93 -41.46
CA VAL A 9 2.62 7.69 -41.11
C VAL A 9 3.07 7.16 -39.75
N ILE A 10 4.37 7.21 -39.44
CA ILE A 10 4.90 6.82 -38.13
C ILE A 10 4.37 7.75 -37.04
N PHE A 11 4.35 9.06 -37.28
CA PHE A 11 3.82 10.02 -36.31
C PHE A 11 2.31 9.81 -36.07
N GLY A 12 1.53 9.59 -37.12
CA GLY A 12 0.08 9.34 -37.00
C GLY A 12 -0.25 8.06 -36.24
N THR A 13 0.54 6.99 -36.41
CA THR A 13 0.34 5.73 -35.69
C THR A 13 0.70 5.84 -34.21
N ILE A 14 1.77 6.58 -33.87
CA ILE A 14 2.14 6.86 -32.47
C ILE A 14 1.05 7.68 -31.77
N VAL A 15 0.53 8.73 -32.41
CA VAL A 15 -0.52 9.57 -31.84
C VAL A 15 -1.81 8.78 -31.62
N SER A 16 -2.21 7.93 -32.58
CA SER A 16 -3.39 7.08 -32.43
C SER A 16 -3.25 6.09 -31.26
N GLN A 17 -2.08 5.46 -31.10
CA GLN A 17 -1.83 4.55 -29.97
C GLN A 17 -1.89 5.27 -28.61
N GLN A 18 -1.38 6.51 -28.52
CA GLN A 18 -1.46 7.30 -27.29
C GLN A 18 -2.91 7.68 -26.94
N ILE A 19 -3.73 8.05 -27.93
CA ILE A 19 -5.15 8.38 -27.71
C ILE A 19 -5.92 7.12 -27.25
N HIS A 20 -5.69 5.97 -27.87
CA HIS A 20 -6.35 4.71 -27.47
C HIS A 20 -5.93 4.25 -26.06
N ALA A 21 -4.66 4.45 -25.68
CA ALA A 21 -4.19 4.15 -24.32
C ALA A 21 -4.85 5.04 -23.26
N GLN A 22 -5.18 6.29 -23.59
CA GLN A 22 -5.88 7.21 -22.69
C GLN A 22 -7.39 6.92 -22.60
N MET A 23 -8.02 6.43 -23.68
CA MET A 23 -9.45 6.11 -23.70
C MET A 23 -9.81 4.79 -23.00
N GLN A 24 -8.85 3.89 -22.75
CA GLN A 24 -9.08 2.69 -21.93
C GLN A 24 -9.16 2.96 -20.42
N MET A 25 -9.03 4.22 -19.97
CA MET A 25 -9.18 4.59 -18.56
C MET A 25 -10.64 4.82 -18.11
N SER A 26 -11.65 4.49 -18.92
CA SER A 26 -13.06 4.74 -18.58
C SER A 26 -13.56 4.04 -17.31
N ASN A 27 -12.81 3.07 -16.77
CA ASN A 27 -13.15 2.33 -15.56
C ASN A 27 -12.26 2.67 -14.35
N PHE A 28 -11.33 3.62 -14.49
CA PHE A 28 -10.62 4.19 -13.35
C PHE A 28 -11.44 5.36 -12.80
N ASP A 29 -12.49 5.01 -12.07
CA ASP A 29 -13.28 5.99 -11.35
C ASP A 29 -12.53 6.37 -10.07
N CYS A 30 -11.65 7.36 -10.17
CA CYS A 30 -11.12 8.08 -9.01
C CYS A 30 -12.22 8.99 -8.46
N GLN A 31 -13.33 8.41 -7.99
CA GLN A 31 -14.37 9.19 -7.32
C GLN A 31 -13.76 9.80 -6.06
N LEU A 32 -13.77 11.13 -5.99
CA LEU A 32 -13.65 11.86 -4.74
C LEU A 32 -14.84 11.44 -3.87
N ILE A 33 -14.61 10.54 -2.93
CA ILE A 33 -15.58 10.28 -1.88
C ILE A 33 -15.65 11.56 -1.05
N SER A 34 -16.74 12.31 -1.18
CA SER A 34 -17.02 13.49 -0.35
C SER A 34 -17.38 13.05 1.06
N ASN A 35 -16.43 12.49 1.81
CA ASN A 35 -16.62 12.15 3.22
C ASN A 35 -16.00 13.24 4.10
N SER A 36 -16.86 14.14 4.54
CA SER A 36 -16.63 15.22 5.51
C SER A 36 -16.40 14.76 6.95
N ASN A 37 -16.05 13.49 7.21
CA ASN A 37 -15.87 12.96 8.58
C ASN A 37 -14.81 11.83 8.65
N VAL A 38 -13.62 12.04 8.11
CA VAL A 38 -12.51 11.07 8.31
C VAL A 38 -11.75 11.47 9.58
N ALA A 39 -11.92 10.70 10.64
CA ALA A 39 -11.23 10.87 11.92
C ALA A 39 -9.70 10.91 11.73
N THR A 40 -9.07 11.89 12.36
CA THR A 40 -7.76 12.46 12.01
C THR A 40 -6.56 11.90 12.79
N SER A 41 -6.61 10.66 13.31
CA SER A 41 -5.66 10.23 14.35
C SER A 41 -4.43 9.41 13.93
N SER A 42 -4.26 9.01 12.66
CA SER A 42 -3.13 8.14 12.24
C SER A 42 -2.30 8.73 11.09
N SER A 43 -0.98 8.78 11.31
CA SER A 43 0.04 9.22 10.33
C SER A 43 0.22 8.26 9.14
N PHE A 44 -0.45 7.09 9.16
CA PHE A 44 -0.29 6.02 8.17
C PHE A 44 -1.47 5.88 7.18
N ARG A 45 -2.32 6.90 7.00
CA ARG A 45 -3.45 6.84 6.06
C ARG A 45 -3.22 7.70 4.82
N GLY A 46 -3.37 7.10 3.64
CA GLY A 46 -3.43 7.81 2.35
C GLY A 46 -4.85 8.31 2.06
N SER A 47 -4.98 9.47 1.42
CA SER A 47 -6.25 10.14 1.11
C SER A 47 -6.96 9.62 -0.15
N VAL A 48 -6.28 8.80 -0.95
CA VAL A 48 -6.84 8.18 -2.16
C VAL A 48 -6.30 6.75 -2.24
N LYS A 49 -7.20 5.76 -2.30
CA LYS A 49 -6.82 4.34 -2.40
C LYS A 49 -6.69 3.96 -3.89
N PRO A 50 -5.55 3.41 -4.34
CA PRO A 50 -5.47 2.86 -5.69
C PRO A 50 -6.47 1.70 -5.82
N ASN A 51 -7.23 1.69 -6.93
CA ASN A 51 -8.18 0.64 -7.25
C ASN A 51 -7.39 -0.60 -7.71
N ARG A 52 -6.96 -1.38 -6.71
CA ARG A 52 -6.13 -2.60 -6.79
C ARG A 52 -4.67 -2.40 -7.21
N THR A 53 -3.81 -3.19 -6.55
CA THR A 53 -2.38 -3.34 -6.83
C THR A 53 -2.06 -4.68 -7.52
N ASP A 54 -3.06 -5.43 -7.97
CA ASP A 54 -2.87 -6.72 -8.65
C ASP A 54 -2.46 -6.51 -10.12
N SER A 55 -1.16 -6.36 -10.36
CA SER A 55 -0.59 -6.43 -11.72
C SER A 55 -0.77 -7.80 -12.40
N SER A 56 -1.29 -8.80 -11.69
CA SER A 56 -1.42 -10.20 -12.14
C SER A 56 -2.74 -10.51 -12.86
N GLY A 57 -3.68 -9.57 -12.98
CA GLY A 57 -4.99 -9.84 -13.60
C GLY A 57 -5.76 -10.94 -12.85
N ASN A 58 -6.40 -11.88 -13.58
CA ASN A 58 -7.19 -12.97 -12.99
C ASN A 58 -6.36 -14.13 -12.41
N ASN A 59 -5.03 -14.10 -12.54
CA ASN A 59 -4.20 -15.18 -12.02
C ASN A 59 -3.96 -14.96 -10.52
N LEU A 60 -4.44 -15.90 -9.71
CA LEU A 60 -4.15 -15.95 -8.29
C LEU A 60 -2.64 -16.13 -8.09
N ALA A 61 -2.06 -15.36 -7.17
CA ALA A 61 -0.69 -15.59 -6.76
C ALA A 61 -0.56 -17.02 -6.21
N PRO A 62 0.54 -17.75 -6.53
CA PRO A 62 0.84 -19.02 -5.90
C PRO A 62 0.74 -18.92 -4.38
N SER A 63 0.20 -19.94 -3.70
CA SER A 63 -0.07 -19.92 -2.26
C SER A 63 1.19 -19.79 -1.38
N ASP A 64 2.37 -20.04 -1.96
CA ASP A 64 3.69 -19.89 -1.34
C ASP A 64 4.37 -18.54 -1.67
N SER A 65 3.69 -17.68 -2.44
CA SER A 65 4.18 -16.34 -2.75
C SER A 65 4.28 -15.51 -1.48
N HIS A 66 5.47 -15.01 -1.19
CA HIS A 66 5.70 -14.11 -0.08
C HIS A 66 6.58 -12.96 -0.51
N PHE A 67 6.35 -11.79 0.09
CA PHE A 67 7.16 -10.60 -0.09
C PHE A 67 7.96 -10.35 1.20
N PRO A 68 9.28 -10.60 1.21
CA PRO A 68 10.07 -10.42 2.42
C PRO A 68 10.17 -8.93 2.77
N VAL A 69 9.82 -8.58 4.01
CA VAL A 69 9.90 -7.21 4.53
C VAL A 69 10.86 -7.16 5.70
N LEU A 70 11.78 -6.20 5.68
CA LEU A 70 12.67 -5.87 6.78
C LEU A 70 12.28 -4.51 7.35
N VAL A 71 11.89 -4.48 8.63
CA VAL A 71 11.63 -3.23 9.36
C VAL A 71 12.81 -2.97 10.29
N VAL A 72 13.40 -1.78 10.19
CA VAL A 72 14.58 -1.39 10.96
C VAL A 72 14.24 -0.17 11.82
N PHE A 73 14.50 -0.27 13.12
CA PHE A 73 14.36 0.83 14.08
C PHE A 73 15.74 1.43 14.32
N VAL A 74 15.88 2.73 14.06
CA VAL A 74 17.15 3.47 14.21
C VAL A 74 16.95 4.60 15.19
N GLN A 75 17.75 4.62 16.26
CA GLN A 75 17.84 5.72 17.22
C GLN A 75 19.20 6.40 17.05
N PHE A 76 19.22 7.73 17.02
CA PHE A 76 20.47 8.47 16.90
C PHE A 76 21.10 8.73 18.26
N LYS A 77 22.44 8.73 18.34
CA LYS A 77 23.20 8.91 19.59
C LYS A 77 22.85 10.19 20.38
N ASN A 78 22.45 11.25 19.68
CA ASN A 78 22.14 12.55 20.28
C ASN A 78 20.63 12.87 20.22
N GLU A 79 19.79 11.84 20.09
CA GLU A 79 18.34 12.02 20.09
C GLU A 79 17.85 12.40 21.50
N ALA A 80 16.90 13.34 21.57
CA ALA A 80 16.28 13.69 22.84
C ALA A 80 15.41 12.53 23.33
N ASN A 81 15.34 12.33 24.65
CA ASN A 81 14.47 11.29 25.20
C ASN A 81 13.02 11.53 24.78
N ASP A 82 12.34 10.48 24.34
CA ASP A 82 10.94 10.58 23.95
C ASP A 82 10.08 10.95 25.18
N PRO A 83 9.38 12.10 25.18
CA PRO A 83 8.58 12.55 26.32
C PRO A 83 7.43 11.60 26.65
N ARG A 84 7.03 10.72 25.73
CA ARG A 84 5.97 9.72 25.93
C ARG A 84 6.50 8.36 26.38
N ASN A 85 7.83 8.20 26.46
CA ASN A 85 8.49 6.94 26.83
C ASN A 85 8.07 5.74 25.94
N THR A 86 7.70 6.00 24.69
CA THR A 86 7.34 4.98 23.68
C THR A 86 8.57 4.41 22.98
N TRP A 87 9.67 5.16 22.96
CA TRP A 87 10.97 4.67 22.51
C TRP A 87 12.07 5.16 23.45
N PRO A 88 12.38 4.39 24.51
CA PRO A 88 13.40 4.77 25.48
C PRO A 88 14.79 4.84 24.83
N LEU A 89 15.67 5.67 25.39
CA LEU A 89 17.08 5.73 24.99
C LEU A 89 17.77 4.38 25.24
N ASP A 90 18.65 3.99 24.30
CA ASP A 90 19.45 2.77 24.34
C ASP A 90 18.62 1.47 24.42
N SER A 91 17.35 1.53 24.03
CA SER A 91 16.40 0.43 24.12
C SER A 91 15.56 0.30 22.84
N ALA A 92 14.96 -0.86 22.65
CA ALA A 92 13.97 -1.07 21.60
C ALA A 92 12.68 -0.25 21.89
N PRO A 93 11.94 0.18 20.87
CA PRO A 93 10.64 0.80 21.06
C PRO A 93 9.66 -0.15 21.76
N VAL A 94 8.84 0.36 22.68
CA VAL A 94 7.91 -0.48 23.47
C VAL A 94 6.79 -1.09 22.62
N TYR A 95 6.54 -0.51 21.46
CA TYR A 95 5.54 -0.97 20.50
C TYR A 95 6.10 -1.96 19.48
N LEU A 96 7.37 -2.37 19.57
CA LEU A 96 8.04 -3.27 18.61
C LEU A 96 7.21 -4.54 18.34
N ASP A 97 6.75 -5.19 19.41
CA ASP A 97 5.96 -6.42 19.33
C ASP A 97 4.55 -6.19 18.75
N ASN A 98 4.08 -4.94 18.72
CA ASN A 98 2.77 -4.54 18.22
C ASN A 98 2.84 -3.94 16.81
N VAL A 99 4.01 -3.96 16.15
CA VAL A 99 4.13 -3.44 14.77
C VAL A 99 3.70 -4.47 13.75
N ILE A 100 4.09 -5.72 13.93
CA ILE A 100 3.86 -6.80 12.96
C ILE A 100 3.16 -7.96 13.66
N ALA A 101 2.09 -8.44 13.06
CA ALA A 101 1.31 -9.57 13.51
C ALA A 101 2.10 -10.88 13.54
N LYS A 102 1.83 -11.73 14.53
CA LYS A 102 2.34 -13.11 14.56
C LYS A 102 1.43 -14.09 13.84
N VAL A 103 0.12 -13.80 13.82
CA VAL A 103 -0.91 -14.66 13.25
C VAL A 103 -1.82 -13.80 12.38
N LYS A 104 -2.31 -14.38 11.28
CA LYS A 104 -3.31 -13.69 10.47
C LYS A 104 -4.63 -13.61 11.23
N ASN A 105 -5.16 -12.41 11.40
CA ASN A 105 -6.52 -12.23 11.87
C ASN A 105 -7.48 -12.63 10.75
N VAL A 106 -8.39 -13.56 11.04
CA VAL A 106 -9.34 -14.14 10.09
C VAL A 106 -10.73 -13.88 10.65
N ALA A 107 -11.24 -12.66 10.45
CA ALA A 107 -12.62 -12.33 10.78
C ALA A 107 -13.55 -12.69 9.61
N ASP A 108 -14.84 -12.88 9.90
CA ASP A 108 -15.85 -13.17 8.86
C ASP A 108 -16.09 -11.97 7.91
N ASN A 109 -15.74 -10.77 8.37
CA ASN A 109 -15.85 -9.54 7.62
C ASN A 109 -14.47 -8.87 7.55
N TRP A 110 -14.05 -8.52 6.35
CA TRP A 110 -12.76 -7.89 6.11
C TRP A 110 -12.54 -6.57 6.85
N TRP A 111 -13.63 -5.88 7.20
CA TRP A 111 -13.56 -4.67 8.02
C TRP A 111 -13.15 -4.96 9.47
N ASP A 112 -13.39 -6.19 9.95
CA ASP A 112 -13.08 -6.64 11.31
C ASP A 112 -11.76 -7.44 11.36
N SER A 113 -11.14 -7.69 10.21
CA SER A 113 -9.86 -8.41 10.09
C SER A 113 -8.65 -7.56 10.52
N TYR A 114 -8.83 -6.26 10.79
CA TYR A 114 -7.77 -5.37 11.24
C TYR A 114 -8.13 -4.69 12.57
N ASP A 115 -7.12 -4.41 13.38
CA ASP A 115 -7.24 -3.65 14.62
C ASP A 115 -6.24 -2.48 14.54
N PRO A 116 -6.68 -1.21 14.63
CA PRO A 116 -5.77 -0.06 14.58
C PRO A 116 -4.88 0.06 15.82
N ASP A 117 -5.24 -0.59 16.92
CA ASP A 117 -4.54 -0.52 18.20
C ASP A 117 -3.51 -1.66 18.36
N THR A 118 -3.60 -2.71 17.52
CA THR A 118 -2.70 -3.86 17.53
C THR A 118 -2.16 -4.19 16.13
N GLU A 119 -0.90 -4.62 16.04
CA GLU A 119 -0.28 -5.11 14.79
C GLU A 119 -0.35 -4.09 13.63
N VAL A 120 -0.11 -2.81 13.94
CA VAL A 120 -0.45 -1.64 13.11
C VAL A 120 -0.02 -1.76 11.65
N LEU A 121 1.20 -2.24 11.38
CA LEU A 121 1.71 -2.37 10.03
C LEU A 121 1.04 -3.52 9.28
N SER A 122 0.83 -4.65 9.95
CA SER A 122 0.12 -5.80 9.39
C SER A 122 -1.34 -5.47 9.07
N SER A 123 -2.03 -4.80 10.02
CA SER A 123 -3.39 -4.27 9.87
C SER A 123 -3.49 -3.33 8.68
N HIS A 124 -2.54 -2.41 8.52
CA HIS A 124 -2.52 -1.48 7.39
C HIS A 124 -2.45 -2.20 6.04
N TRP A 125 -1.53 -3.17 5.90
CA TRP A 125 -1.37 -3.91 4.65
C TRP A 125 -2.58 -4.80 4.33
N LEU A 126 -3.20 -5.38 5.36
CA LEU A 126 -4.43 -6.16 5.24
C LEU A 126 -5.62 -5.29 4.82
N GLU A 127 -5.78 -4.09 5.41
CA GLU A 127 -6.81 -3.11 5.05
C GLU A 127 -6.62 -2.63 3.61
N VAL A 128 -5.40 -2.22 3.24
CA VAL A 128 -5.10 -1.69 1.90
C VAL A 128 -5.31 -2.76 0.84
N SER A 129 -4.89 -3.99 1.11
CA SER A 129 -5.02 -5.09 0.16
C SER A 129 -6.41 -5.70 0.10
N ARG A 130 -7.31 -5.45 1.06
CA ARG A 130 -8.59 -6.18 1.23
C ARG A 130 -8.34 -7.67 1.46
N GLU A 131 -7.53 -7.99 2.47
CA GLU A 131 -7.19 -9.35 2.94
C GLU A 131 -6.27 -10.20 2.05
N PHE A 132 -5.91 -9.69 0.87
CA PHE A 132 -5.04 -10.38 -0.08
C PHE A 132 -3.56 -10.37 0.32
N PHE A 133 -3.14 -9.42 1.13
CA PHE A 133 -1.75 -9.26 1.54
C PHE A 133 -1.66 -8.92 3.03
N MET A 134 -0.82 -9.65 3.76
CA MET A 134 -0.56 -9.43 5.17
C MET A 134 0.91 -9.58 5.48
N LEU A 135 1.42 -8.74 6.37
CA LEU A 135 2.74 -8.92 6.96
C LEU A 135 2.65 -9.80 8.19
N LEU A 136 3.53 -10.79 8.27
CA LEU A 136 3.63 -11.68 9.43
C LEU A 136 5.08 -11.73 9.91
N VAL A 137 5.28 -11.75 11.23
CA VAL A 137 6.58 -12.03 11.84
C VAL A 137 6.96 -13.46 11.49
N ARG A 138 8.16 -13.64 10.96
CA ARG A 138 8.73 -14.96 10.78
C ARG A 138 9.23 -15.48 12.13
N THR A 139 8.53 -16.47 12.69
CA THR A 139 8.94 -17.20 13.90
C THR A 139 9.92 -18.31 13.59
#